data_AF-A0A6G3S737-F1
#
_entry.id   AF-A0A6G3S737-F1
#
_cell.length_a   1.000
_cell.length_b   1.000
_cell.length_c   1.000
_cell.angle_alpha   90.00
_cell.angle_beta   90.00
_cell.angle_gamma   90.00
#
_symmetry.space_group_name_H-M   'P 1'
#
loop_
_entity.id
_entity.type
_entity.pdbx_description
1 polymer ?
#
loop_
_entity_poly.entity_id
_entity_poly.type
_entity_poly.pdbx_seq_one_letter_code
_entity_poly.pdbx_strand_id
1 'polypeptide(L)'
;RPVPPPARPGYFTDDDAVRSVERVLWAEAAGRRLVAACGHTLETDLTAPELSAIVGLLNAGEEVTVGELTPPARSLLSRLAGFRAVERL
;
A
#
# COMPACT_ATOMS: atom_id res chain seq x y z
N ARG A 1 -2.71 -4.21 23.00
CA ARG A 1 -1.45 -4.95 22.70
C ARG A 1 -0.55 -4.04 21.88
N PRO A 2 0.77 -4.08 22.03
CA PRO A 2 1.68 -3.29 21.20
C PRO A 2 1.60 -3.73 19.73
N VAL A 3 1.76 -2.79 18.80
CA VAL A 3 1.84 -3.05 17.36
C VAL A 3 3.18 -3.77 17.09
N PRO A 4 3.19 -4.96 16.45
CA PRO A 4 4.43 -5.61 16.05
C PRO A 4 5.25 -4.67 15.14
N PRO A 5 6.59 -4.75 15.13
CA PRO A 5 7.36 -4.00 14.15
C PRO A 5 6.99 -4.44 12.72
N PRO A 6 7.12 -3.55 11.71
CA PRO A 6 6.97 -3.91 10.31
C PRO A 6 7.85 -5.12 9.97
N ALA A 7 7.31 -6.04 9.19
CA ALA A 7 8.14 -7.05 8.53
C ALA A 7 9.00 -6.39 7.44
N ARG A 8 9.93 -7.17 6.87
CA ARG A 8 10.65 -6.72 5.66
C ARG A 8 9.62 -6.44 4.56
N PRO A 9 9.82 -5.38 3.73
CA PRO A 9 8.96 -5.13 2.58
C PRO A 9 8.84 -6.37 1.69
N GLY A 10 7.64 -6.60 1.15
CA GLY A 10 7.41 -7.66 0.18
C GLY A 10 8.12 -7.35 -1.14
N TYR A 11 8.56 -8.39 -1.84
CA TYR A 11 9.01 -8.28 -3.24
C TYR A 11 7.86 -8.70 -4.14
N PHE A 12 7.64 -7.98 -5.24
CA PHE A 12 6.63 -8.32 -6.23
C PHE A 12 7.23 -8.29 -7.64
N THR A 13 6.86 -9.28 -8.46
CA THR A 13 7.10 -9.32 -9.91
C THR A 13 5.91 -8.75 -10.65
N ASP A 14 6.04 -8.52 -11.96
CA ASP A 14 4.96 -7.96 -12.78
C ASP A 14 3.74 -8.90 -12.85
N ASP A 15 3.97 -10.21 -12.72
CA ASP A 15 2.92 -11.24 -12.75
C ASP A 15 2.19 -11.42 -11.42
N ASP A 16 2.64 -10.77 -10.33
CA ASP A 16 1.98 -10.89 -9.04
C ASP A 16 0.68 -10.07 -9.01
N ALA A 17 -0.34 -10.63 -8.37
CA ALA A 17 -1.54 -9.90 -7.98
C ALA A 17 -1.63 -9.79 -6.45
N VAL A 18 -2.18 -8.68 -5.97
CA VAL A 18 -2.35 -8.44 -4.54
C VAL A 18 -3.76 -8.02 -4.21
N ARG A 19 -4.18 -8.29 -2.97
CA ARG A 19 -5.39 -7.71 -2.39
C ARG A 19 -5.10 -7.12 -1.02
N SER A 20 -5.95 -6.19 -0.58
CA SER A 20 -5.92 -5.73 0.80
C SER A 20 -6.47 -6.80 1.74
N VAL A 21 -5.86 -6.91 2.92
CA VAL A 21 -6.39 -7.70 4.05
C VAL A 21 -6.86 -6.80 5.19
N GLU A 22 -6.54 -5.51 5.11
CA GLU A 22 -6.88 -4.47 6.07
C GLU A 22 -7.17 -3.15 5.37
N ARG A 23 -7.92 -2.27 6.03
CA ARG A 23 -8.17 -0.92 5.51
C ARG A 23 -6.89 -0.09 5.46
N VAL A 24 -6.65 0.54 4.33
CA VAL A 24 -5.57 1.49 4.10
C VAL A 24 -6.14 2.90 4.19
N LEU A 25 -5.59 3.72 5.07
CA LEU A 25 -5.94 5.14 5.21
C LEU A 25 -4.85 5.99 4.56
N TRP A 26 -5.24 7.14 4.02
CA TRP A 26 -4.26 8.13 3.59
C TRP A 26 -4.75 9.55 3.87
N ALA A 27 -3.79 10.47 4.00
CA ALA A 27 -4.06 11.88 4.19
C ALA A 27 -2.93 12.73 3.60
N GLU A 28 -3.24 13.97 3.25
CA GLU A 28 -2.23 14.98 2.95
C GLU A 28 -2.06 15.90 4.16
N ALA A 29 -0.82 16.04 4.64
CA ALA A 29 -0.46 16.88 5.78
C ALA A 29 0.87 17.58 5.53
N ALA A 30 0.92 18.91 5.70
CA ALA A 30 2.11 19.72 5.47
C ALA A 30 2.78 19.48 4.09
N GLY A 31 1.97 19.26 3.04
CA GLY A 31 2.45 18.98 1.68
C GLY A 31 2.95 17.55 1.44
N ARG A 32 2.83 16.67 2.43
CA ARG A 32 3.27 15.26 2.38
C ARG A 32 2.07 14.33 2.30
N ARG A 33 2.17 13.26 1.52
CA ARG A 33 1.14 12.21 1.45
C ARG A 33 1.54 11.07 2.38
N LEU A 34 0.72 10.88 3.41
CA LEU A 34 0.93 9.87 4.43
C LEU A 34 -0.05 8.73 4.21
N VAL A 35 0.44 7.50 4.29
CA VAL A 35 -0.36 6.28 4.22
C VAL A 35 -0.24 5.54 5.54
N ALA A 36 -1.36 5.07 6.08
CA ALA A 36 -1.41 4.33 7.32
C ALA A 36 -2.17 3.00 7.16
N ALA A 37 -1.58 1.93 7.68
CA ALA A 37 -2.20 0.61 7.73
C ALA A 37 -1.60 -0.20 8.89
N CYS A 38 -2.42 -1.04 9.54
CA CYS A 38 -1.99 -1.94 10.61
C CYS A 38 -1.19 -1.27 11.76
N GLY A 39 -1.49 0.01 12.07
CA GLY A 39 -0.79 0.77 13.11
C GLY A 39 0.57 1.35 12.69
N HIS A 40 0.92 1.27 11.42
CA HIS A 40 2.13 1.86 10.83
C HIS A 40 1.78 3.00 9.88
N THR A 41 2.73 3.91 9.68
CA THR A 41 2.60 5.05 8.76
C THR A 41 3.85 5.14 7.89
N LEU A 42 3.69 5.54 6.64
CA LEU A 42 4.77 5.89 5.72
C LEU A 42 4.42 7.14 4.91
N GLU A 43 5.45 7.76 4.34
CA GLU A 43 5.29 8.76 3.28
C GLU A 43 5.45 8.11 1.91
N THR A 44 4.77 8.66 0.92
CA THR A 44 4.88 8.24 -0.49
C THR A 44 5.05 9.45 -1.41
N ASP A 45 5.77 9.23 -2.50
CA ASP A 45 5.95 10.20 -3.59
C ASP A 45 4.80 10.18 -4.60
N LEU A 46 3.81 9.29 -4.42
CA LEU A 46 2.61 9.27 -5.26
C LEU A 46 1.88 10.60 -5.19
N THR A 47 1.35 11.03 -6.34
CA THR A 47 0.43 12.17 -6.36
C THR A 47 -0.85 11.80 -5.63
N ALA A 48 -1.57 12.80 -5.09
CA ALA A 48 -2.84 12.56 -4.41
C ALA A 48 -3.88 11.80 -5.27
N PRO A 49 -4.04 12.08 -6.58
CA PRO A 49 -4.93 11.30 -7.44
C PRO A 49 -4.50 9.83 -7.59
N GLU A 50 -3.22 9.56 -7.83
CA GLU A 50 -2.71 8.18 -7.95
C GLU A 50 -2.90 7.41 -6.63
N LEU A 51 -2.56 8.05 -5.51
CA LEU A 51 -2.72 7.46 -4.18
C LEU A 51 -4.19 7.18 -3.88
N SER A 52 -5.09 8.11 -4.18
CA SER A 52 -6.52 7.94 -4.00
C SER A 52 -7.06 6.78 -4.83
N ALA A 53 -6.61 6.63 -6.08
CA ALA A 53 -7.04 5.54 -6.95
C ALA A 53 -6.60 4.18 -6.41
N ILE A 54 -5.32 4.03 -6.07
CA ILE A 54 -4.77 2.76 -5.56
C ILE A 54 -5.41 2.38 -4.22
N VAL A 55 -5.52 3.32 -3.28
CA VAL A 55 -6.15 3.06 -1.98
C VAL A 55 -7.65 2.77 -2.15
N GLY A 56 -8.31 3.40 -3.12
CA GLY A 56 -9.69 3.11 -3.50
C GLY A 56 -9.88 1.65 -3.91
N LEU A 57 -9.05 1.15 -4.84
CA LEU A 57 -9.07 -0.24 -5.30
C LEU A 57 -8.82 -1.21 -4.14
N LEU A 58 -7.76 -0.98 -3.36
CA LEU A 58 -7.41 -1.80 -2.21
C LEU A 58 -8.56 -1.87 -1.21
N ASN A 59 -9.15 -0.74 -0.83
CA ASN A 59 -10.25 -0.70 0.14
C ASN A 59 -11.58 -1.22 -0.39
N ALA A 60 -11.77 -1.26 -1.71
CA ALA A 60 -12.89 -1.94 -2.34
C ALA A 60 -12.76 -3.48 -2.30
N GLY A 61 -11.58 -3.98 -1.93
CA GLY A 61 -11.26 -5.42 -1.92
C GLY A 61 -10.93 -5.94 -3.31
N GLU A 62 -10.67 -5.05 -4.28
CA GLU A 62 -10.31 -5.41 -5.64
C GLU A 62 -8.92 -6.03 -5.70
N GLU A 63 -8.74 -6.93 -6.66
CA GLU A 63 -7.45 -7.44 -7.05
C GLU A 63 -6.67 -6.35 -7.81
N VAL A 64 -5.39 -6.19 -7.46
CA VAL A 64 -4.49 -5.24 -8.13
C VAL A 64 -3.31 -6.01 -8.71
N THR A 65 -3.20 -6.03 -10.04
CA THR A 65 -2.08 -6.63 -10.76
C THR A 65 -0.87 -5.69 -10.72
N VAL A 66 0.29 -6.21 -10.29
CA VAL A 66 1.49 -5.39 -10.04
C VAL A 66 2.14 -4.88 -11.34
N GLY A 67 2.01 -5.61 -12.44
CA GLY A 67 2.49 -5.21 -13.76
C GLY A 67 1.84 -3.96 -14.33
N GLU A 68 0.61 -3.63 -13.89
CA GLU A 68 -0.13 -2.45 -14.35
C GLU A 68 0.22 -1.16 -13.57
N LEU A 69 1.02 -1.30 -12.51
CA LEU A 69 1.35 -0.20 -11.61
C LEU A 69 2.63 0.52 -11.99
N THR A 70 2.65 1.82 -11.73
CA THR A 70 3.88 2.61 -11.78
C THR A 70 4.89 2.12 -10.73
N PRO A 71 6.20 2.31 -10.93
CA PRO A 71 7.20 1.91 -9.94
C PRO A 71 6.97 2.46 -8.52
N PRO A 72 6.54 3.74 -8.33
CA PRO A 72 6.20 4.25 -7.00
C PRO A 72 5.00 3.53 -6.36
N ALA A 73 3.98 3.19 -7.15
CA ALA A 73 2.82 2.44 -6.68
C ALA A 73 3.18 1.01 -6.25
N ARG A 74 4.08 0.35 -6.99
CA ARG A 74 4.64 -0.94 -6.61
C ARG A 74 5.43 -0.86 -5.30
N SER A 75 6.25 0.18 -5.14
CA SER A 75 6.99 0.43 -3.89
C SER A 75 6.04 0.60 -2.70
N LEU A 76 4.92 1.30 -2.88
CA LEU A 76 3.88 1.41 -1.86
C LEU A 76 3.33 0.03 -1.48
N LEU A 77 2.96 -0.82 -2.44
CA LEU A 77 2.46 -2.17 -2.16
C LEU A 77 3.48 -3.02 -1.40
N SER A 78 4.76 -2.98 -1.82
CA SER A 78 5.85 -3.67 -1.13
C SER A 78 5.94 -3.27 0.35
N ARG A 79 5.76 -1.99 0.66
CA ARG A 79 5.79 -1.47 2.03
C ARG A 79 4.54 -1.90 2.82
N LEU A 80 3.36 -1.85 2.20
CA LEU A 80 2.11 -2.34 2.78
C LEU A 80 2.14 -3.85 3.08
N ALA A 81 2.82 -4.64 2.25
CA ALA A 81 3.04 -6.07 2.51
C ALA A 81 3.92 -6.27 3.75
N GLY A 82 4.94 -5.41 3.92
CA GLY A 82 5.74 -5.36 5.16
C GLY A 82 4.90 -5.00 6.40
N PHE A 83 3.85 -4.19 6.25
CA PHE A 83 2.88 -3.89 7.31
C PHE A 83 1.83 -5.00 7.50
N ARG A 84 1.83 -6.03 6.64
CA ARG A 84 0.80 -7.08 6.57
C ARG A 84 -0.59 -6.54 6.25
N ALA A 85 -0.66 -5.43 5.51
CA ALA A 85 -1.90 -4.80 5.07
C ALA A 85 -2.40 -5.32 3.71
N VAL A 86 -1.52 -5.95 2.94
CA VAL A 86 -1.83 -6.62 1.67
C VAL A 86 -1.21 -8.01 1.67
N GLU A 87 -1.80 -8.91 0.89
CA GLU A 87 -1.26 -10.24 0.62
C GLU A 87 -1.22 -10.53 -0.88
N ARG A 88 -0.33 -11.44 -1.28
CA ARG A 88 -0.24 -11.95 -2.65
C ARG A 88 -1.31 -13.02 -2.87
N LEU A 89 -1.92 -13.02 -4.05
CA LEU A 89 -2.87 -14.02 -4.50
C LEU A 89 -2.20 -15.18 -5.27
#